data_AF-A0ABD3ZXC0-F1
#
_entry.id   AF-A0ABD3ZXC0-F1
#
_cell.length_a   1.000
_cell.length_b   1.000
_cell.length_c   1.000
_cell.angle_alpha   90.00
_cell.angle_beta   90.00
_cell.angle_gamma   90.00
#
_symmetry.space_group_name_H-M   'P 1'
#
loop_
_entity.id
_entity.type
_entity.pdbx_description
1 polymer ?
#
loop_
_entity_poly.entity_id
_entity_poly.type
_entity_poly.pdbx_seq_one_letter_code
_entity_poly.pdbx_strand_id
1 'polypeptide(L)'
;MIASLFIFSSQALAVQYFTVSTSSGAPVNMRSGPGTNYPIMLSIPSGSRVPYYCYAYGTTVTGKYGTSNIWDQIQWKDSRGVVNIGYVSDTYVYTGSDGPVGYKCN
;
A
#
# COMPACT_ATOMS: atom_id res chain seq x y z
N MET A 1 -14.51 33.36 37.55
CA MET A 1 -13.75 32.96 36.35
C MET A 1 -13.53 31.45 36.42
N ILE A 2 -14.26 30.67 35.62
CA ILE A 2 -14.04 29.22 35.50
C ILE A 2 -13.19 29.03 34.26
N ALA A 3 -11.94 28.58 34.44
CA ALA A 3 -11.05 28.25 33.35
C ALA A 3 -11.44 26.87 32.81
N SER A 4 -12.15 26.83 31.68
CA SER A 4 -12.46 25.58 30.98
C SER A 4 -11.20 25.07 30.29
N LEU A 5 -10.69 23.94 30.77
CA LEU A 5 -9.56 23.23 30.18
C LEU A 5 -10.06 22.40 28.98
N PHE A 6 -9.81 22.89 27.76
CA PHE A 6 -10.04 22.11 26.54
C PHE A 6 -8.95 21.04 26.41
N ILE A 7 -9.30 19.78 26.62
CA ILE A 7 -8.40 18.65 26.33
C ILE A 7 -8.46 18.39 24.82
N PHE A 8 -7.42 18.79 24.09
CA PHE A 8 -7.24 18.39 22.70
C PHE A 8 -6.64 16.97 22.70
N SER A 9 -7.45 15.95 22.40
CA SER A 9 -6.93 14.60 22.14
C SER A 9 -6.30 14.58 20.74
N SER A 10 -4.98 14.45 20.67
CA SER A 10 -4.27 14.23 19.41
C SER A 10 -4.52 12.79 18.94
N GLN A 11 -5.43 12.60 17.99
CA GLN A 11 -5.54 11.31 17.31
C GLN A 11 -4.34 11.18 16.37
N ALA A 12 -3.34 10.40 16.77
CA ALA A 12 -2.29 9.97 15.86
C ALA A 12 -2.89 8.93 14.89
N LEU A 13 -2.89 9.24 13.58
CA LEU A 13 -3.22 8.25 12.56
C LEU A 13 -2.10 7.20 12.56
N ALA A 14 -2.40 6.01 13.07
CA ALA A 14 -1.50 4.89 12.98
C ALA A 14 -1.43 4.44 11.51
N VAL A 15 -0.25 4.56 10.90
CA VAL A 15 -0.02 4.03 9.55
C VAL A 15 -0.12 2.51 9.62
N GLN A 16 -1.01 1.94 8.80
CA GLN A 16 -1.16 0.50 8.70
C GLN A 16 0.04 -0.10 7.96
N TYR A 17 0.43 -1.32 8.33
CA TYR A 17 1.53 -2.03 7.69
C TYR A 17 1.06 -3.39 7.22
N PHE A 18 1.34 -3.70 5.95
CA PHE A 18 1.07 -5.01 5.36
C PHE A 18 2.32 -5.63 4.76
N THR A 19 2.28 -6.93 4.55
CA THR A 19 3.39 -7.68 3.96
C THR A 19 3.17 -7.84 2.47
N VAL A 20 4.16 -7.44 1.66
CA VAL A 20 4.16 -7.64 0.21
C VAL A 20 4.88 -8.93 -0.12
N SER A 21 4.28 -9.86 -0.88
CA SER A 21 4.90 -11.15 -1.18
C SER A 21 4.43 -11.78 -2.49
N THR A 22 5.33 -12.52 -3.13
CA THR A 22 5.08 -13.40 -4.27
C THR A 22 5.28 -14.87 -3.89
N SER A 23 4.70 -15.79 -4.66
CA SER A 23 4.88 -17.23 -4.45
C SER A 23 6.29 -17.71 -4.82
N SER A 24 6.95 -17.05 -5.78
CA SER A 24 8.30 -17.38 -6.23
C SER A 24 9.41 -16.77 -5.37
N GLY A 25 9.08 -15.85 -4.46
CA GLY A 25 10.07 -15.03 -3.75
C GLY A 25 10.64 -13.87 -4.57
N ALA A 26 10.26 -13.74 -5.85
CA ALA A 26 10.66 -12.62 -6.70
C ALA A 26 10.12 -11.28 -6.16
N PRO A 27 10.84 -10.16 -6.38
CA PRO A 27 10.38 -8.85 -5.96
C PRO A 27 9.09 -8.41 -6.68
N VAL A 28 8.30 -7.58 -6.02
CA VAL A 28 7.04 -7.02 -6.53
C VAL A 28 7.28 -5.65 -7.13
N ASN A 29 6.68 -5.38 -8.29
CA ASN A 29 6.79 -4.08 -8.94
C ASN A 29 5.86 -3.05 -8.30
N MET A 30 6.43 -1.94 -7.83
CA MET A 30 5.71 -0.74 -7.41
C MET A 30 5.59 0.20 -8.61
N ARG A 31 4.38 0.64 -8.92
CA ARG A 31 4.05 1.44 -10.11
C ARG A 31 3.59 2.83 -9.74
N SER A 32 3.68 3.76 -10.69
CA SER A 32 3.25 5.16 -10.50
C SER A 32 1.74 5.37 -10.45
N GLY A 33 0.95 4.38 -10.85
CA GLY A 33 -0.50 4.42 -10.77
C GLY A 33 -1.13 3.03 -10.68
N PRO A 34 -2.45 2.95 -10.48
CA PRO A 34 -3.17 1.70 -10.29
C PRO A 34 -3.37 0.99 -11.63
N GLY A 35 -2.36 0.24 -12.07
CA GLY A 35 -2.46 -0.56 -13.29
C GLY A 35 -1.12 -0.98 -13.88
N THR A 36 -1.12 -2.06 -14.67
CA THR A 36 0.06 -2.58 -15.37
C THR A 36 0.53 -1.70 -16.52
N ASN A 37 -0.32 -0.79 -16.98
CA ASN A 37 -0.02 0.25 -17.97
C ASN A 37 0.79 1.43 -17.39
N TYR A 38 0.86 1.58 -16.07
CA TYR A 38 1.68 2.60 -15.43
C TYR A 38 3.15 2.16 -15.32
N PRO A 39 4.12 3.08 -15.50
CA PRO A 39 5.53 2.72 -15.39
C PRO A 39 5.89 2.22 -13.99
N ILE A 40 6.81 1.26 -13.96
CA ILE A 40 7.41 0.72 -12.73
C ILE A 40 8.35 1.79 -12.18
N MET A 41 8.12 2.18 -10.93
CA MET A 41 8.98 3.13 -10.21
C MET A 41 10.11 2.41 -9.49
N LEU A 42 9.77 1.33 -8.77
CA LEU A 42 10.65 0.59 -7.89
C LEU A 42 10.25 -0.89 -7.85
N SER A 43 11.13 -1.73 -7.32
CA SER A 43 10.84 -3.13 -6.99
C SER A 43 11.05 -3.37 -5.50
N ILE A 44 10.09 -4.04 -4.88
CA ILE A 44 10.02 -4.30 -3.44
C ILE A 44 10.36 -5.77 -3.20
N PRO A 45 11.37 -6.09 -2.37
CA PRO A 45 11.68 -7.47 -2.04
C PRO A 45 10.46 -8.21 -1.46
N SER A 46 10.24 -9.46 -1.88
CA SER A 46 9.17 -10.30 -1.31
C SER A 46 9.39 -10.48 0.20
N GLY A 47 8.32 -10.45 0.98
CA GLY A 47 8.33 -10.50 2.43
C GLY A 47 8.50 -9.13 3.11
N SER A 48 8.64 -8.04 2.36
CA SER A 48 8.78 -6.70 2.93
C SER A 48 7.50 -6.23 3.62
N ARG A 49 7.63 -5.60 4.79
CA ARG A 49 6.53 -4.88 5.46
C ARG A 49 6.52 -3.43 5.00
N VAL A 50 5.40 -2.99 4.43
CA VAL A 50 5.26 -1.66 3.82
C VAL A 50 4.18 -0.85 4.52
N PRO A 51 4.38 0.46 4.70
CA PRO A 51 3.30 1.39 5.03
C PRO A 51 2.21 1.38 3.97
N TYR A 52 0.95 1.35 4.40
CA TYR A 52 -0.25 1.36 3.58
C TYR A 52 -1.03 2.66 3.77
N TYR A 53 -1.57 3.21 2.67
CA TYR A 53 -2.31 4.47 2.69
C TYR A 53 -3.77 4.32 2.29
N CYS A 54 -4.03 3.82 1.08
CA CYS A 54 -5.36 3.75 0.47
C CYS A 54 -5.36 2.75 -0.69
N TYR A 55 -6.55 2.44 -1.20
CA TYR A 55 -6.72 1.59 -2.39
C TYR A 55 -7.20 2.38 -3.60
N ALA A 56 -6.98 1.84 -4.79
CA ALA A 56 -7.56 2.31 -6.04
C ALA A 56 -7.95 1.12 -6.94
N TYR A 57 -8.86 1.35 -7.88
CA TYR A 57 -9.17 0.36 -8.91
C TYR A 57 -8.31 0.59 -10.14
N GLY A 58 -7.89 -0.50 -10.78
CA GLY A 58 -6.98 -0.49 -11.91
C GLY A 58 -7.13 -1.69 -12.82
N THR A 59 -6.06 -2.03 -13.54
CA THR A 59 -6.03 -3.25 -14.35
C THR A 59 -6.09 -4.50 -13.46
N THR A 60 -6.83 -5.52 -13.87
CA THR A 60 -6.85 -6.82 -13.19
C THR A 60 -5.50 -7.54 -13.28
N VAL A 61 -5.03 -8.06 -12.16
CA VAL A 61 -3.79 -8.84 -12.04
C VAL A 61 -4.10 -10.15 -11.32
N THR A 62 -3.39 -11.22 -11.68
CA THR A 62 -3.38 -12.48 -10.93
C THR A 62 -2.03 -12.61 -10.23
N GLY A 63 -2.07 -12.79 -8.92
CA GLY A 63 -0.90 -12.85 -8.04
C GLY A 63 -1.00 -13.93 -6.97
N LYS A 64 -0.20 -13.79 -5.91
CA LYS A 64 -0.09 -14.76 -4.82
C LYS A 64 -1.42 -15.00 -4.11
N TYR A 65 -2.17 -13.94 -3.85
CA TYR A 65 -3.41 -13.97 -3.08
C TYR A 65 -4.67 -14.01 -3.95
N GLY A 66 -4.55 -14.36 -5.24
CA GLY A 66 -5.70 -14.52 -6.14
C GLY A 66 -5.69 -13.53 -7.30
N THR A 67 -6.87 -13.18 -7.80
CA THR A 67 -7.06 -12.26 -8.94
C THR A 67 -7.92 -11.09 -8.52
N SER A 68 -7.43 -9.86 -8.70
CA SER A 68 -8.10 -8.64 -8.25
C SER A 68 -7.78 -7.47 -9.18
N ASN A 69 -8.66 -6.48 -9.22
CA ASN A 69 -8.43 -5.18 -9.86
C ASN A 69 -8.14 -4.06 -8.84
N ILE A 70 -7.87 -4.44 -7.58
CA ILE A 70 -7.53 -3.54 -6.49
C ILE A 70 -6.01 -3.31 -6.49
N TRP A 71 -5.62 -2.06 -6.29
CA TRP A 71 -4.25 -1.59 -6.21
C TRP A 71 -4.05 -0.79 -4.93
N ASP A 72 -3.05 -1.17 -4.15
CA ASP A 72 -2.73 -0.58 -2.86
C ASP A 72 -1.64 0.47 -2.99
N GLN A 73 -1.93 1.68 -2.51
CA GLN A 73 -0.94 2.73 -2.40
C GLN A 73 -0.09 2.53 -1.14
N ILE A 74 1.21 2.36 -1.36
CA ILE A 74 2.18 1.98 -0.35
C ILE A 74 3.45 2.83 -0.45
N GLN A 75 4.18 2.90 0.65
CA GLN A 75 5.47 3.59 0.71
C GLN A 75 6.64 2.63 0.51
N TRP A 76 7.63 3.00 -0.28
CA TRP A 76 8.91 2.30 -0.34
C TRP A 76 10.09 3.25 -0.46
N LYS A 77 11.28 2.80 -0.03
CA LYS A 77 12.53 3.57 -0.16
C LYS A 77 13.36 3.02 -1.31
N ASP A 78 13.88 3.91 -2.16
CA ASP A 78 14.86 3.51 -3.16
C ASP A 78 16.22 3.18 -2.51
N SER A 79 17.19 2.73 -3.31
CA SER A 79 18.53 2.37 -2.83
C SER A 79 19.31 3.54 -2.22
N ARG A 80 18.89 4.79 -2.47
CA ARG A 80 19.47 6.00 -1.88
C ARG A 80 18.76 6.41 -0.59
N GLY A 81 17.73 5.68 -0.18
CA GLY A 81 16.90 5.98 0.99
C GLY A 81 15.80 7.01 0.73
N VAL A 82 15.56 7.39 -0.53
CA VAL A 82 14.50 8.35 -0.89
C VAL A 82 13.14 7.68 -0.79
N VAL A 83 12.23 8.30 -0.06
CA VAL A 83 10.85 7.84 0.11
C VAL A 83 10.05 8.09 -1.16
N ASN A 84 9.39 7.03 -1.64
CA ASN A 84 8.50 7.06 -2.79
C ASN A 84 7.14 6.47 -2.38
N ILE A 85 6.07 6.99 -2.95
CA ILE A 85 4.71 6.50 -2.78
C ILE A 85 4.24 6.02 -4.15
N GLY A 86 3.75 4.79 -4.21
CA GLY A 86 3.29 4.18 -5.46
C GLY A 86 2.32 3.03 -5.18
N TYR A 87 1.95 2.32 -6.24
CA TYR A 87 0.90 1.31 -6.21
C TYR A 87 1.46 -0.08 -6.44
N VAL A 88 0.96 -1.04 -5.66
CA VAL A 88 1.20 -2.47 -5.82
C VAL A 88 -0.15 -3.17 -5.95
N SER A 89 -0.27 -4.18 -6.80
CA SER A 89 -1.50 -4.97 -6.89
C SER A 89 -1.80 -5.63 -5.55
N ASP A 90 -3.04 -5.51 -5.07
CA ASP A 90 -3.55 -6.11 -3.83
C ASP A 90 -3.33 -7.63 -3.80
N THR A 91 -3.31 -8.28 -4.98
CA THR A 91 -2.95 -9.70 -5.12
C THR A 91 -1.56 -10.10 -4.59
N TYR A 92 -0.72 -9.13 -4.26
CA TYR A 92 0.59 -9.34 -3.64
C TYR A 92 0.70 -8.74 -2.22
N VAL A 93 -0.34 -8.09 -1.71
CA VAL A 93 -0.36 -7.47 -0.38
C VAL A 93 -1.23 -8.31 0.55
N TYR A 94 -0.66 -8.80 1.64
CA TYR A 94 -1.44 -9.55 2.63
C TYR A 94 -2.18 -8.59 3.56
N THR A 95 -3.38 -8.18 3.15
CA THR A 95 -4.29 -7.31 3.92
C THR A 95 -5.22 -8.08 4.85
N GLY A 96 -5.44 -9.37 4.56
CA GLY A 96 -6.42 -10.22 5.25
C GLY A 96 -7.85 -10.09 4.73
N SER A 97 -8.05 -9.44 3.58
CA SER A 97 -9.36 -9.22 2.94
C SER A 97 -9.26 -9.46 1.43
N ASP A 98 -10.28 -10.07 0.84
CA ASP A 98 -10.43 -10.19 -0.63
C ASP A 98 -11.02 -8.92 -1.27
N GLY A 99 -11.53 -7.99 -0.43
CA GLY A 99 -12.03 -6.68 -0.84
C GLY A 99 -11.13 -5.54 -0.36
N PRO A 100 -11.42 -4.30 -0.80
CA PRO A 100 -10.60 -3.14 -0.45
C PRO A 100 -10.52 -2.91 1.06
N VAL A 101 -9.33 -2.56 1.53
CA VAL A 101 -9.10 -2.16 2.92
C VAL A 101 -8.93 -0.65 2.99
N GLY A 102 -9.49 0.01 4.00
CA GLY A 102 -9.35 1.46 4.16
C GLY A 102 -10.19 2.29 3.18
N TYR A 103 -9.72 3.50 2.86
CA TYR A 103 -10.41 4.44 1.98
C TYR A 103 -9.82 4.42 0.57
N LYS A 104 -10.61 4.87 -0.41
CA LYS A 104 -10.18 4.98 -1.81
C LYS A 104 -9.27 6.20 -1.98
N CYS A 105 -8.19 6.09 -2.73
CA CYS A 105 -7.33 7.22 -3.08
C CYS A 105 -8.11 8.26 -3.90
N ASN A 106 -7.85 9.55 -3.60
CA ASN A 106 -8.47 10.70 -4.28
C ASN A 106 -7.85 10.98 -5.65
#